data_AF-A0A6P0VW29-F1
#
_entry.id   AF-A0A6P0VW29-F1
#
_cell.length_a   1.000
_cell.length_b   1.000
_cell.length_c   1.000
_cell.angle_alpha   90.00
_cell.angle_beta   90.00
_cell.angle_gamma   90.00
#
_symmetry.space_group_name_H-M   'P 1'
#
loop_
_entity.id
_entity.type
_entity.pdbx_description
1 polymer ?
#
loop_
_entity_poly.entity_id
_entity_poly.type
_entity_poly.pdbx_seq_one_letter_code
_entity_poly.pdbx_strand_id
1 'polypeptide(L)' 'MSKNGRKLDQICAGTFGAPTEELVTATPWQYNLLQFEPDKLTVRTRRRSQANGAWEADSIWRQGKGESSLDYYEIEL' A
#
# COMPACT_ATOMS: atom_id res chain seq x y z
N MET A 1 -13.98 -15.75 -13.67
CA MET A 1 -14.73 -15.00 -12.63
C MET A 1 -15.88 -14.27 -13.32
N SER A 2 -17.07 -14.22 -12.70
CA SER A 2 -18.29 -13.83 -13.43
C SER A 2 -18.35 -12.34 -13.76
N LYS A 3 -19.04 -12.02 -14.86
CA LYS A 3 -19.33 -10.65 -15.32
C LYS A 3 -20.10 -9.80 -14.28
N ASN A 4 -20.73 -10.42 -13.27
CA ASN A 4 -21.55 -9.78 -12.21
C ASN A 4 -21.22 -10.29 -10.79
N GLY A 5 -19.97 -10.69 -10.51
CA GLY A 5 -19.56 -11.11 -9.17
C GLY A 5 -19.36 -9.92 -8.22
N ARG A 6 -19.40 -10.14 -6.90
CA ARG A 6 -18.95 -9.11 -5.94
C ARG A 6 -17.47 -8.84 -6.19
N LYS A 7 -17.12 -7.57 -6.37
CA LYS A 7 -15.72 -7.12 -6.46
C LYS A 7 -15.02 -7.40 -5.13
N LEU A 8 -13.81 -7.93 -5.20
CA LEU A 8 -12.97 -8.14 -4.03
C LEU A 8 -11.63 -7.49 -4.32
N ASP A 9 -11.36 -6.39 -3.62
CA ASP A 9 -10.08 -5.71 -3.65
C ASP A 9 -9.18 -6.27 -2.53
N GLN A 10 -7.90 -6.52 -2.85
CA GLN A 10 -6.92 -7.05 -1.91
C GLN A 10 -5.76 -6.07 -1.77
N ILE A 11 -5.40 -5.76 -0.52
CA ILE A 11 -4.30 -4.85 -0.20
C ILE A 11 -3.30 -5.61 0.68
N CYS A 12 -2.05 -5.69 0.25
CA CYS A 12 -0.99 -6.32 1.04
C CYS A 12 -0.68 -5.49 2.29
N ALA A 13 -0.55 -6.14 3.45
CA ALA A 13 -0.34 -5.47 4.74
C ALA A 13 1.03 -4.77 4.89
N GLY A 14 1.99 -5.09 4.02
CA GLY A 14 3.39 -4.63 4.14
C GLY A 14 4.18 -5.44 5.17
N THR A 15 5.40 -4.98 5.46
CA THR A 15 6.40 -5.69 6.27
C THR A 15 6.53 -5.16 7.70
N PHE A 16 5.78 -4.13 8.10
CA PHE A 16 5.87 -3.53 9.44
C PHE A 16 5.63 -4.54 10.57
N GLY A 17 4.71 -5.49 10.37
CA GLY A 17 4.36 -6.51 11.37
C GLY A 17 5.06 -7.87 11.19
N ALA A 18 6.01 -7.99 10.27
CA ALA A 18 6.69 -9.26 10.03
C ALA A 18 7.55 -9.65 11.26
N PRO A 19 7.52 -10.92 11.72
CA PRO A 19 8.39 -11.41 12.80
C PRO A 19 9.87 -11.10 12.50
N THR A 20 10.66 -10.79 13.54
CA THR A 20 12.04 -10.32 13.36
C THR A 20 12.94 -11.31 12.62
N GLU A 21 12.67 -12.61 12.74
CA GLU A 21 13.40 -13.68 12.05
C GLU A 21 12.96 -13.87 10.58
N GLU A 22 11.76 -13.36 10.23
CA GLU A 22 11.18 -13.36 8.89
C GLU A 22 11.29 -12.00 8.18
N LEU A 23 11.84 -10.98 8.86
CA LEU A 23 12.23 -9.72 8.25
C LEU A 23 13.42 -9.97 7.32
N VAL A 24 13.12 -10.48 6.12
CA VAL A 24 14.06 -10.55 5.02
C VAL A 24 14.61 -9.14 4.79
N THR A 25 15.88 -9.02 4.44
CA THR A 25 16.62 -7.78 4.11
C THR A 25 15.99 -6.90 3.02
N ALA A 26 14.81 -7.26 2.50
CA ALA A 26 13.92 -6.44 1.68
C ALA A 26 13.35 -5.28 2.52
N THR A 27 14.23 -4.34 2.82
CA THR A 27 13.91 -2.94 3.06
C THR A 27 13.01 -2.43 1.93
N PRO A 28 11.98 -1.60 2.21
CA PRO A 28 11.69 -0.92 3.49
C PRO A 28 10.65 -1.64 4.38
N TRP A 29 10.53 -1.23 5.66
CA TRP A 29 9.31 -1.53 6.41
C TRP A 29 8.14 -0.78 5.78
N GLN A 30 7.01 -1.45 5.61
CA GLN A 30 5.85 -0.88 4.95
C GLN A 30 4.56 -1.15 5.73
N TYR A 31 3.65 -0.18 5.73
CA TYR A 31 2.25 -0.35 6.14
C TYR A 31 1.34 0.56 5.29
N ASN A 32 0.02 0.39 5.42
CA ASN A 32 -0.96 1.25 4.77
C ASN A 32 -1.80 2.02 5.80
N LEU A 33 -2.15 3.26 5.48
CA LEU A 33 -3.24 4.01 6.12
C LEU A 33 -4.48 3.88 5.25
N LEU A 34 -5.61 3.48 5.86
CA LEU A 34 -6.90 3.32 5.19
C LEU A 34 -7.79 4.51 5.55
N GLN A 35 -8.11 5.35 4.56
CA GLN A 35 -9.04 6.46 4.71
C GLN A 35 -10.36 6.09 4.03
N PHE A 36 -11.40 5.92 4.84
CA PHE A 36 -12.74 5.59 4.39
C PHE A 36 -13.58 6.85 4.20
N GLU A 37 -14.26 6.91 3.06
CA GLU A 37 -15.31 7.84 2.67
C GLU A 37 -16.55 7.02 2.26
N PRO A 38 -17.75 7.61 2.16
CA PRO A 38 -18.99 6.87 1.91
C PRO A 38 -18.99 5.99 0.65
N ASP A 39 -18.26 6.38 -0.39
CA ASP A 39 -18.20 5.77 -1.71
C ASP A 39 -16.78 5.34 -2.12
N LYS A 40 -15.80 5.52 -1.22
CA LYS A 40 -14.39 5.35 -1.55
C LYS A 40 -13.52 4.94 -0.37
N LEU A 41 -12.53 4.10 -0.64
CA LEU A 41 -11.39 3.83 0.22
C LEU A 41 -10.11 4.36 -0.46
N THR A 42 -9.42 5.30 0.18
CA THR A 42 -8.06 5.70 -0.19
C THR A 42 -7.05 4.91 0.62
N VAL A 43 -6.19 4.16 -0.05
CA VAL A 43 -5.08 3.41 0.54
C VAL A 43 -3.81 4.23 0.38
N ARG A 44 -3.21 4.72 1.47
CA ARG A 44 -1.91 5.42 1.43
C ARG A 44 -0.80 4.53 1.94
N THR A 45 0.19 4.25 1.12
CA THR A 45 1.32 3.39 1.49
C THR A 45 2.42 4.23 2.14
N ARG A 46 2.90 3.78 3.30
CA ARG A 46 4.00 4.41 4.03
C ARG A 46 5.16 3.43 4.13
N ARG A 47 6.37 3.97 4.00
CA ARG A 47 7.59 3.21 4.14
C ARG A 47 8.56 3.84 5.12
N ARG A 48 9.45 3.01 5.66
CA ARG A 48 10.63 3.42 6.41
C ARG A 48 11.83 2.58 5.98
N SER A 49 12.81 3.22 5.38
CA SER A 49 13.97 2.54 4.78
C SER A 49 15.11 2.25 5.76
N GLN A 50 15.14 2.93 6.92
CA GLN A 50 16.20 2.81 7.93
C GLN A 50 15.61 2.60 9.32
N ALA A 51 16.31 1.87 10.20
CA ALA A 51 15.82 1.49 11.54
C ALA A 51 15.24 2.65 12.35
N ASN A 52 15.91 3.79 12.30
CA ASN A 52 15.51 5.02 12.99
C ASN A 52 15.15 6.15 12.00
N GLY A 53 14.81 5.80 10.76
CA GLY A 53 14.39 6.74 9.74
C GLY A 53 12.95 7.22 9.96
N ALA A 54 12.58 8.31 9.30
CA ALA A 54 11.21 8.77 9.26
C ALA A 54 10.32 7.83 8.42
N TRP A 55 9.04 7.77 8.78
CA TRP A 55 8.02 7.20 7.91
C TRP A 55 7.65 8.20 6.83
N GLU A 56 7.78 7.81 5.58
CA GLU A 56 7.52 8.65 4.42
C GLU A 56 6.48 8.03 3.48
N ALA A 57 5.96 8.83 2.56
CA ALA A 57 5.07 8.37 1.51
C ALA A 57 5.82 7.39 0.59
N ASP A 58 5.17 6.29 0.22
CA ASP A 58 5.79 5.29 -0.66
C ASP A 58 5.10 5.24 -2.03
N SER A 59 5.72 5.87 -3.03
CA SER A 59 5.17 6.04 -4.36
C SER A 59 5.28 4.76 -5.23
N ILE A 60 4.65 3.67 -4.80
CA ILE A 60 4.72 2.36 -5.48
C ILE A 60 3.64 2.15 -6.53
N TRP A 61 2.57 2.95 -6.52
CA TRP A 61 1.40 2.74 -7.37
C TRP A 61 1.62 3.35 -8.76
N ARG A 62 1.92 2.49 -9.73
CA ARG A 62 2.20 2.91 -11.11
C ARG A 62 0.92 3.34 -11.83
N GLN A 63 0.97 4.47 -12.52
CA GLN A 63 -0.15 5.02 -13.27
C GLN A 63 -0.10 4.72 -14.78
N GLY A 64 1.07 4.39 -15.32
CA GLY A 64 1.28 4.17 -16.74
C GLY A 64 2.53 4.86 -17.27
N LYS A 65 2.75 4.77 -18.58
CA LYS A 65 3.95 5.34 -19.22
C LYS A 65 3.89 6.87 -19.22
N GLY A 66 4.94 7.50 -18.68
CA GLY A 66 5.08 8.96 -18.65
C GLY A 66 4.54 9.64 -17.39
N GLU A 67 3.81 8.90 -16.56
CA GLU A 67 3.25 9.40 -15.30
C GLU A 67 4.13 8.99 -14.11
N SER A 68 4.25 9.88 -13.12
CA SER A 68 4.88 9.54 -11.85
C SER A 68 4.03 8.52 -11.09
N SER A 69 4.68 7.70 -10.26
CA SER A 69 3.95 6.78 -9.38
C SER A 69 3.34 7.55 -8.20
N LEU A 70 2.20 7.08 -7.69
CA LEU A 70 1.50 7.66 -6.56
C LEU A 70 1.83 6.92 -5.26
N ASP A 71 1.71 7.63 -4.14
CA ASP A 71 1.74 7.03 -2.80
C ASP A 71 0.39 6.46 -2.35
N TYR A 72 -0.62 6.53 -3.22
CA TYR A 72 -1.97 6.08 -2.93
C TYR A 72 -2.62 5.30 -4.07
N TYR A 73 -3.62 4.51 -3.70
CA TYR A 73 -4.56 3.85 -4.59
C TYR A 73 -5.98 4.04 -4.08
N GLU A 74 -6.94 4.19 -4.99
CA GLU A 74 -8.36 4.40 -4.64
C GLU A 74 -9.20 3.19 -5.05
N ILE A 75 -10.10 2.79 -4.15
CA ILE A 75 -11.08 1.73 -4.36
C ILE A 75 -12.46 2.34 -4.22
N GLU A 76 -13.28 2.23 -5.27
CA GLU A 76 -14.72 2.51 -5.20
C GLU A 76 -15.44 1.44 -4.36
N LEU A 77 -16.27 1.87 -3.42
CA LEU A 77 -16.97 1.01 -2.44
C LEU A 77 -18.46 0.81 -2.77
#